data_AF-A0A2S0MPA3-F1
#
_entry.id   AF-A0A2S0MPA3-F1
#
_cell.length_a   1.000
_cell.length_b   1.000
_cell.length_c   1.000
_cell.angle_alpha   90.00
_cell.angle_beta   90.00
_cell.angle_gamma   90.00
#
_symmetry.space_group_name_H-M   'P 1'
#
loop_
_entity.id
_entity.type
_entity.pdbx_description
1 polymer ?
#
loop_
_entity_poly.entity_id
_entity_poly.type
_entity_poly.pdbx_seq_one_letter_code
_entity_poly.pdbx_strand_id
1 'polypeptide(L)'
;MKPVVLLIGKLPHVIGDVARQLDHLPIEWLGAHDAGEVTRQLGTEPRIACVIMGAGLDDATRGRLIGVIAAQRPDLSIHLKDRASGPEGLVPFVERVVAHEVLNRVPETPAG
;
A
#
# COMPACT_ATOMS: atom_id res chain seq x y z
N MET A 1 14.21 10.56 -6.78
CA MET A 1 13.83 9.14 -6.61
C MET A 1 12.32 9.08 -6.45
N LYS A 2 11.63 8.10 -7.05
CA LYS A 2 10.17 7.97 -6.91
C LYS A 2 9.83 7.33 -5.56
N PRO A 3 8.76 7.79 -4.87
CA PRO A 3 8.26 7.12 -3.67
C PRO A 3 7.64 5.77 -4.03
N VAL A 4 7.66 4.83 -3.10
CA VAL A 4 7.19 3.46 -3.33
C VAL A 4 5.88 3.22 -2.55
N VAL A 5 4.92 2.55 -3.16
CA VAL A 5 3.66 2.13 -2.51
C VAL A 5 3.59 0.61 -2.51
N LEU A 6 3.36 0.03 -1.33
CA LEU A 6 3.17 -1.42 -1.18
C LEU A 6 1.68 -1.76 -1.24
N LEU A 7 1.29 -2.51 -2.27
CA LEU A 7 -0.05 -3.07 -2.43
C LEU A 7 -0.11 -4.50 -1.89
N ILE A 8 -1.04 -4.74 -0.97
CA ILE A 8 -1.29 -6.05 -0.37
C ILE A 8 -2.64 -6.58 -0.85
N GLY A 9 -2.65 -7.77 -1.45
CA GLY A 9 -3.87 -8.38 -1.98
C GLY A 9 -3.77 -9.89 -2.12
N LYS A 10 -4.91 -10.55 -2.28
CA LYS A 10 -4.99 -12.03 -2.34
C LYS A 10 -4.39 -12.62 -3.63
N LEU A 11 -4.34 -11.85 -4.71
CA LEU A 11 -4.07 -12.36 -6.05
C LEU A 11 -2.98 -11.52 -6.73
N PRO A 12 -1.87 -12.13 -7.21
CA PRO A 12 -0.81 -11.41 -7.91
C PRO A 12 -1.30 -10.63 -9.13
N HIS A 13 -2.29 -11.17 -9.87
CA HIS A 13 -2.83 -10.50 -11.06
C HIS A 13 -3.60 -9.22 -10.71
N VAL A 14 -4.34 -9.19 -9.59
CA VAL A 14 -5.07 -7.98 -9.16
C VAL A 14 -4.08 -6.86 -8.82
N ILE A 15 -2.96 -7.20 -8.19
CA ILE A 15 -1.90 -6.23 -7.86
C ILE A 15 -1.25 -5.70 -9.15
N GLY A 16 -0.94 -6.59 -10.09
CA GLY A 16 -0.38 -6.20 -11.39
C GLY A 16 -1.32 -5.33 -12.23
N ASP A 17 -2.62 -5.64 -12.22
CA ASP A 17 -3.63 -4.88 -12.97
C ASP A 17 -3.86 -3.48 -12.40
N VAL A 18 -3.80 -3.33 -11.07
CA VAL A 18 -3.86 -2.00 -10.43
C VAL A 18 -2.62 -1.20 -10.76
N ALA A 19 -1.42 -1.79 -10.64
CA ALA A 19 -0.17 -1.12 -10.96
C ALA A 19 -0.15 -0.62 -12.41
N ARG A 20 -0.62 -1.44 -13.36
CA ARG A 20 -0.72 -1.06 -14.78
C ARG A 20 -1.70 0.09 -15.03
N GLN A 21 -2.86 0.09 -14.37
CA GLN A 21 -3.82 1.19 -14.50
C GLN A 21 -3.30 2.50 -13.93
N LEU A 22 -2.44 2.41 -12.91
CA LEU A 22 -1.90 3.55 -12.17
C LEU A 22 -0.45 3.88 -12.52
N ASP A 23 0.07 3.34 -13.62
CA ASP A 23 1.46 3.57 -14.09
C ASP A 23 1.71 5.03 -14.52
N HIS A 24 0.63 5.77 -14.78
CA HIS A 24 0.69 7.20 -15.05
C HIS A 24 1.06 8.04 -13.82
N LEU A 25 0.99 7.48 -12.60
CA LEU A 25 1.38 8.16 -11.38
C LEU A 25 2.91 8.15 -11.19
N PRO A 26 3.52 9.20 -10.64
CA PRO A 26 4.98 9.31 -10.52
C PRO A 26 5.53 8.51 -9.33
N ILE A 27 5.09 7.27 -9.14
CA ILE A 27 5.44 6.39 -8.02
C ILE A 27 5.93 5.02 -8.52
N GLU A 28 6.47 4.21 -7.63
CA GLU A 28 6.83 2.81 -7.86
C GLU A 28 5.89 1.89 -7.07
N TRP A 29 5.53 0.75 -7.65
CA TRP A 29 4.60 -0.21 -7.05
C TRP A 29 5.33 -1.47 -6.59
N LEU A 30 5.10 -1.86 -5.34
CA LEU A 30 5.45 -3.18 -4.82
C LEU A 30 4.19 -3.98 -4.53
N GLY A 31 4.30 -5.30 -4.68
CA GLY A 31 3.24 -6.25 -4.37
C GLY A 31 3.64 -7.21 -3.24
N ALA A 32 2.66 -7.58 -2.43
CA ALA A 32 2.75 -8.71 -1.52
C ALA A 32 1.38 -9.40 -1.34
N HIS A 33 1.39 -10.72 -1.17
CA HIS A 33 0.17 -11.50 -0.90
C HIS A 33 0.20 -12.33 0.39
N ASP A 34 1.35 -12.42 1.05
CA ASP A 34 1.51 -13.10 2.33
C ASP A 34 2.50 -12.38 3.26
N ALA A 35 2.65 -12.89 4.48
CA ALA A 35 3.50 -12.28 5.49
C ALA A 35 4.99 -12.33 5.13
N GLY A 36 5.46 -13.37 4.44
CA GLY A 36 6.86 -13.49 4.04
C GLY A 36 7.22 -12.45 2.99
N GLU A 37 6.32 -12.23 2.03
CA GLU A 37 6.49 -11.16 1.05
C GLU A 37 6.43 -9.78 1.68
N VAL A 38 5.47 -9.53 2.58
CA VAL A 38 5.39 -8.25 3.31
C VAL A 38 6.70 -7.98 4.05
N THR A 39 7.18 -8.94 4.84
CA THR A 39 8.45 -8.81 5.59
C THR A 39 9.64 -8.54 4.66
N ARG A 40 9.69 -9.23 3.52
CA ARG A 40 10.74 -9.04 2.51
C ARG A 40 10.70 -7.61 1.98
N GLN A 41 9.56 -7.15 1.46
CA GLN A 41 9.43 -5.82 0.86
C GLN A 41 9.76 -4.71 1.87
N LEU A 42 9.25 -4.81 3.10
CA LEU A 42 9.52 -3.84 4.17
C LEU A 42 11.00 -3.79 4.57
N GLY A 43 11.70 -4.93 4.50
CA GLY A 43 13.12 -5.03 4.83
C GLY A 43 14.05 -4.58 3.69
N THR A 44 13.61 -4.65 2.44
CA THR A 44 14.44 -4.32 1.28
C THR A 44 14.23 -2.93 0.72
N GLU A 45 13.04 -2.35 0.88
CA GLU A 45 12.70 -1.05 0.29
C GLU A 45 12.42 0.01 1.36
N PRO A 46 13.42 0.84 1.71
CA PRO A 46 13.23 1.90 2.70
C PRO A 46 12.31 3.03 2.20
N ARG A 47 12.14 3.21 0.88
CA ARG A 47 11.34 4.30 0.28
C ARG A 47 9.84 4.05 0.27
N ILE A 48 9.36 2.92 0.82
CA ILE A 48 7.92 2.69 0.99
C ILE A 48 7.34 3.87 1.77
N ALA A 49 6.37 4.56 1.17
CA ALA A 49 5.73 5.74 1.73
C ALA A 49 4.44 5.37 2.50
N CYS A 50 3.70 4.37 1.99
CA CYS A 50 2.52 3.83 2.65
C CYS A 50 2.22 2.41 2.16
N VAL A 51 1.36 1.72 2.92
CA VAL A 51 0.85 0.39 2.59
C VAL A 51 -0.64 0.47 2.33
N ILE A 52 -1.11 -0.17 1.25
CA ILE A 52 -2.52 -0.24 0.90
C ILE A 52 -2.95 -1.70 0.84
N MET A 53 -3.96 -2.06 1.62
CA MET A 53 -4.47 -3.42 1.74
C MET A 53 -5.85 -3.57 1.11
N GLY A 54 -5.94 -4.45 0.12
CA GLY A 54 -7.17 -4.81 -0.57
C GLY A 54 -8.15 -5.60 0.31
N ALA A 55 -9.40 -5.68 -0.15
CA ALA A 55 -10.52 -6.28 0.55
C ALA A 55 -10.61 -7.82 0.42
N GLY A 56 -9.80 -8.42 -0.45
CA GLY A 56 -9.87 -9.85 -0.79
C GLY A 56 -9.27 -10.79 0.25
N LEU A 57 -8.58 -10.27 1.27
CA LEU A 57 -8.05 -11.03 2.39
C LEU A 57 -9.11 -11.18 3.49
N ASP A 58 -9.11 -12.31 4.22
CA ASP A 58 -9.94 -12.48 5.42
C ASP A 58 -9.44 -11.63 6.60
N ASP A 59 -10.28 -11.43 7.61
CA ASP A 59 -9.97 -10.51 8.72
C ASP A 59 -8.79 -10.95 9.59
N ALA A 60 -8.64 -12.27 9.80
CA ALA A 60 -7.51 -12.80 10.56
C ALA A 60 -6.19 -12.53 9.84
N THR A 61 -6.16 -12.73 8.53
CA THR A 61 -5.02 -12.45 7.67
C THR A 61 -4.72 -10.95 7.63
N ARG A 62 -5.74 -10.09 7.46
CA ARG A 62 -5.57 -8.64 7.49
C ARG A 62 -4.98 -8.16 8.81
N GLY A 63 -5.56 -8.59 9.93
CA GLY A 63 -5.07 -8.24 11.27
C GLY A 63 -3.63 -8.70 11.52
N ARG A 64 -3.30 -9.94 11.12
CA ARG A 64 -1.92 -10.45 11.21
C ARG A 64 -0.94 -9.61 10.40
N LEU A 65 -1.26 -9.28 9.16
CA LEU A 65 -0.37 -8.49 8.30
C LEU A 65 -0.18 -7.05 8.82
N ILE A 66 -1.24 -6.43 9.36
CA ILE A 66 -1.14 -5.13 10.05
C ILE A 66 -0.13 -5.21 11.20
N GLY A 67 -0.22 -6.27 12.02
CA GLY A 67 0.72 -6.50 13.13
C GLY A 67 2.17 -6.63 12.64
N VAL A 68 2.41 -7.34 11.54
CA VAL A 68 3.74 -7.47 10.93
C VAL A 68 4.27 -6.11 10.47
N ILE A 69 3.47 -5.34 9.74
CA ILE A 69 3.87 -4.02 9.23
C ILE A 69 4.20 -3.08 10.39
N ALA A 70 3.30 -2.97 11.37
CA ALA A 70 3.48 -2.07 12.51
C ALA A 70 4.69 -2.44 13.38
N ALA A 71 5.00 -3.73 13.50
CA ALA A 71 6.18 -4.18 14.25
C ALA A 71 7.50 -3.87 13.54
N GLN A 72 7.54 -3.95 12.21
CA GLN A 72 8.77 -3.78 11.43
C GLN A 72 9.00 -2.34 10.96
N ARG A 73 7.92 -1.62 10.62
CA ARG A 73 7.92 -0.26 10.07
C ARG A 73 6.81 0.57 10.74
N PRO A 74 6.98 0.95 12.01
CA PRO A 74 5.99 1.71 12.77
C PRO A 74 5.76 3.13 12.23
N ASP A 75 6.60 3.58 11.30
CA ASP A 75 6.52 4.87 10.62
C ASP A 75 5.51 4.89 9.44
N LEU A 76 5.03 3.72 8.98
CA LEU A 76 4.19 3.63 7.79
C LEU A 76 2.69 3.70 8.10
N SER A 77 1.98 4.54 7.36
CA SER A 77 0.52 4.51 7.30
C SER A 77 0.03 3.25 6.60
N ILE A 78 -1.01 2.62 7.16
CA ILE A 78 -1.65 1.41 6.63
C ILE A 78 -3.11 1.73 6.25
N HIS A 79 -3.43 1.67 4.96
CA HIS A 79 -4.75 2.01 4.42
C HIS A 79 -5.53 0.75 4.04
N LEU A 80 -6.70 0.56 4.65
CA LEU A 80 -7.54 -0.61 4.46
C LEU A 80 -8.70 -0.27 3.53
N LYS A 81 -8.78 -0.96 2.39
CA LYS A 81 -9.96 -0.91 1.53
C LYS A 81 -11.15 -1.57 2.24
N ASP A 82 -12.33 -0.98 2.14
CA ASP A 82 -13.57 -1.59 2.59
C ASP A 82 -14.05 -2.72 1.65
N ARG A 83 -14.91 -3.60 2.14
CA ARG A 83 -15.50 -4.70 1.34
C ARG A 83 -16.76 -4.27 0.58
N ALA A 84 -17.48 -3.26 1.07
CA ALA A 84 -18.77 -2.86 0.53
C ALA A 84 -18.65 -2.26 -0.88
N SER A 85 -17.52 -1.60 -1.18
CA SER A 85 -17.20 -1.00 -2.47
C SER A 85 -16.83 -2.02 -3.56
N GLY A 86 -16.87 -3.32 -3.27
CA GLY A 86 -16.59 -4.39 -4.23
C GLY A 86 -15.18 -4.35 -4.83
N PRO A 87 -14.88 -5.23 -5.80
CA PRO A 87 -13.60 -5.23 -6.51
C PRO A 87 -13.37 -3.94 -7.32
N GLU A 88 -14.40 -3.38 -7.96
CA GLU A 88 -14.25 -2.20 -8.83
C GLU A 88 -13.76 -0.97 -8.05
N GLY A 89 -14.11 -0.85 -6.77
CA GLY A 89 -13.67 0.26 -5.93
C GLY A 89 -12.18 0.24 -5.55
N LEU A 90 -11.37 -0.73 -6.02
CA LEU A 90 -9.96 -0.85 -5.61
C LEU A 90 -9.11 0.26 -6.22
N VAL A 91 -9.22 0.47 -7.54
CA VAL A 91 -8.44 1.49 -8.25
C VAL A 91 -8.76 2.90 -7.71
N PRO A 92 -10.05 3.32 -7.59
CA PRO A 92 -10.37 4.64 -7.03
C PRO A 92 -9.94 4.82 -5.56
N PHE A 93 -9.87 3.73 -4.79
CA PHE A 93 -9.37 3.78 -3.42
C PHE A 93 -7.86 4.02 -3.40
N VAL A 94 -7.10 3.28 -4.21
CA VAL A 94 -5.65 3.42 -4.31
C VAL A 94 -5.28 4.82 -4.81
N GLU A 95 -5.93 5.33 -5.85
CA GLU A 95 -5.70 6.69 -6.38
C GLU A 95 -5.87 7.75 -5.31
N ARG A 96 -6.96 7.69 -4.56
CA ARG A 96 -7.25 8.64 -3.48
C ARG A 96 -6.20 8.58 -2.38
N VAL A 97 -5.78 7.39 -1.96
CA VAL A 97 -4.71 7.24 -0.96
C VAL A 97 -3.40 7.82 -1.47
N VAL A 98 -2.97 7.46 -2.69
CA VAL A 98 -1.72 7.96 -3.27
C VAL A 98 -1.73 9.47 -3.45
N ALA A 99 -2.85 10.04 -3.92
CA ALA A 99 -3.00 11.48 -4.05
C ALA A 99 -2.78 12.18 -2.69
N HIS A 100 -3.40 11.71 -1.61
CA HIS A 100 -3.29 12.34 -0.30
C HIS A 100 -1.96 12.06 0.41
N GLU A 101 -1.51 10.81 0.43
CA GLU A 101 -0.37 10.37 1.25
C GLU A 101 0.98 10.56 0.58
N VAL A 102 1.01 10.61 -0.75
CA VAL A 102 2.28 10.55 -1.49
C VAL A 102 2.46 11.81 -2.33
N LEU A 103 1.45 12.21 -3.10
CA LEU A 103 1.58 13.30 -4.06
C LEU A 103 1.33 14.67 -3.44
N ASN A 104 0.40 14.77 -2.47
CA ASN A 104 0.02 16.03 -1.81
C ASN A 104 0.77 16.29 -0.50
N ARG A 105 1.82 15.52 -0.18
CA ARG A 105 2.71 15.87 0.94
C ARG A 105 3.47 17.14 0.58
N VAL A 106 2.94 18.28 1.04
CA VAL A 106 3.72 19.51 1.18
C VAL A 106 4.88 19.17 2.12
N PRO A 107 6.15 19.43 1.76
CA PRO A 107 7.25 19.22 2.69
C PRO A 107 6.94 20.00 3.96
N GLU A 108 6.87 19.31 5.10
CA GLU A 108 6.76 19.98 6.39
C GLU A 108 7.99 20.88 6.51
N THR A 109 7.78 22.19 6.42
CA THR A 109 8.82 23.16 6.79
C THR A 109 9.16 22.86 8.25
N PRO A 110 10.42 22.50 8.58
CA PRO A 110 10.78 22.27 9.97
C PRO A 110 10.51 23.58 10.70
N ALA A 111 9.68 23.53 11.75
CA ALA A 111 9.59 24.64 12.68
C ALA A 111 11.00 24.82 13.28
N GLY A 112 11.61 25.97 12.99
CA GLY A 112 12.94 26.34 13.48
C GLY A 112 12.99 26.59 14.97
#